data_AF-A0A1B8WEW2-F1
#
_entry.id   AF-A0A1B8WEW2-F1
#
_cell.length_a   1.000
_cell.length_b   1.000
_cell.length_c   1.000
_cell.angle_alpha   90.00
_cell.angle_beta   90.00
_cell.angle_gamma   90.00
#
_symmetry.space_group_name_H-M   'P 1'
#
loop_
_entity.id
_entity.type
_entity.pdbx_description
1 polymer ?
#
loop_
_entity_poly.entity_id
_entity_poly.type
_entity_poly.pdbx_seq_one_letter_code
_entity_poly.pdbx_strand_id
1 'polypeptide(L)'
;MEARYYRDQLLPLVKDQSIVVEFQPKYILQPKFEKEGMKHREITYSPDFKVTYFTGKVLLIDVKGAEDQKFPIKRKMFDYTNPDLPPLVVMKYVKKFGGWITIEEYTIKKREENKQKKAAAAL
;
A
#
# COMPACT_ATOMS: atom_id res chain seq x y z
N MET A 1 8.59 -9.37 0.82
CA MET A 1 7.88 -9.46 -0.49
C MET A 1 8.14 -8.24 -1.35
N GLU A 2 8.49 -7.14 -0.71
CA GLU A 2 8.88 -5.84 -1.23
C GLU A 2 10.01 -5.99 -2.27
N ALA A 3 11.09 -6.70 -1.93
CA ALA A 3 12.19 -6.97 -2.87
C ALA A 3 11.74 -7.73 -4.13
N ARG A 4 10.78 -8.64 -4.00
CA ARG A 4 10.19 -9.36 -5.13
C ARG A 4 9.34 -8.43 -5.98
N TYR A 5 8.50 -7.60 -5.36
CA TYR A 5 7.69 -6.62 -6.07
C TYR A 5 8.59 -5.64 -6.83
N TYR A 6 9.63 -5.10 -6.18
CA TYR A 6 10.62 -4.25 -6.81
C TYR A 6 11.24 -4.93 -8.02
N ARG A 7 11.83 -6.13 -7.85
CA ARG A 7 12.47 -6.86 -8.93
C ARG A 7 11.52 -7.17 -10.10
N ASP A 8 10.31 -7.63 -9.81
CA ASP A 8 9.38 -8.15 -10.81
C ASP A 8 8.55 -7.04 -11.48
N GLN A 9 8.33 -5.90 -10.82
CA GLN A 9 7.39 -4.86 -11.28
C GLN A 9 8.04 -3.49 -11.50
N LEU A 10 9.01 -3.09 -10.68
CA LEU A 10 9.59 -1.75 -10.74
C LEU A 10 10.96 -1.71 -11.43
N LEU A 11 11.81 -2.72 -11.19
CA LEU A 11 13.18 -2.76 -11.73
C LEU A 11 13.25 -2.72 -13.27
N PRO A 12 12.34 -3.36 -14.04
CA PRO A 12 12.31 -3.18 -15.49
C PRO A 12 12.08 -1.72 -15.90
N LEU A 13 11.16 -1.04 -15.21
CA LEU A 13 10.81 0.37 -15.42
C LEU A 13 11.91 1.34 -14.94
N VAL A 14 12.72 0.93 -13.98
CA VAL A 14 13.92 1.68 -13.59
C VAL A 14 14.99 1.54 -14.67
N LYS A 15 15.19 0.33 -15.21
CA LYS A 15 16.20 0.04 -16.23
C LYS A 15 15.91 0.71 -17.57
N ASP A 16 14.63 0.79 -17.95
CA ASP A 16 14.20 1.50 -19.16
C ASP A 16 14.09 3.02 -18.97
N GLN A 17 14.40 3.52 -17.77
CA GLN A 17 14.33 4.94 -17.42
C GLN A 17 12.92 5.51 -17.66
N SER A 18 11.87 4.79 -17.29
CA SER A 18 10.49 5.30 -17.27
C SER A 18 10.04 5.79 -15.89
N ILE A 19 10.70 5.34 -14.82
CA ILE A 19 10.42 5.76 -13.44
C ILE A 19 11.68 6.01 -12.60
N VAL A 20 11.51 6.78 -11.54
CA VAL A 20 12.43 6.88 -10.39
C VAL A 20 11.74 6.29 -9.16
N VAL A 21 12.49 5.53 -8.36
CA VAL A 21 11.98 4.86 -7.15
C VAL A 21 12.72 5.37 -5.93
N GLU A 22 11.98 5.90 -4.96
CA GLU A 22 12.45 6.21 -3.60
C GLU A 22 11.97 5.09 -2.67
N PHE A 23 12.89 4.51 -1.88
CA PHE A 23 12.61 3.42 -0.96
C PHE A 23 12.23 3.98 0.41
N GLN A 24 11.13 3.48 0.97
CA GLN A 24 10.67 3.79 2.33
C GLN A 24 10.65 5.29 2.68
N PRO A 25 10.11 6.17 1.80
CA PRO A 25 9.92 7.59 2.15
C PRO A 25 9.13 7.72 3.45
N LYS A 26 9.40 8.74 4.24
CA LYS A 26 8.79 8.94 5.55
C LYS A 26 7.79 10.08 5.52
N TYR A 27 6.55 9.79 5.91
CA TYR A 27 5.46 10.77 6.01
C TYR A 27 4.93 10.85 7.43
N ILE A 28 4.56 12.04 7.88
CA ILE A 28 3.97 12.25 9.20
C ILE A 28 2.47 11.92 9.14
N LEU A 29 2.00 11.09 10.07
CA LEU A 29 0.57 10.85 10.33
C LEU A 29 0.06 11.66 11.50
N GLN A 30 0.93 11.92 12.48
CA GLN A 30 0.63 12.75 13.63
C GLN A 30 1.91 13.47 14.04
N PRO A 31 1.93 14.82 14.05
CA PRO A 31 3.08 15.58 14.53
C PRO A 31 3.43 15.23 15.97
N LYS A 32 4.69 15.42 16.35
CA LYS A 32 5.08 15.41 17.76
C LYS A 32 4.31 16.49 18.52
N PHE A 33 3.93 16.21 19.76
CA PHE A 33 3.24 17.16 20.62
C PHE A 33 3.62 16.94 22.09
N GLU A 34 3.28 17.89 22.94
CA GLU A 34 3.45 17.79 24.38
C GLU A 34 2.08 17.92 25.05
N LYS A 35 1.80 17.07 26.04
CA LYS A 35 0.60 17.13 26.86
C LYS A 35 0.99 17.00 28.32
N GLU A 36 0.67 18.01 29.13
CA GLU A 36 0.95 18.01 30.58
C GLU A 36 2.44 17.73 30.90
N GLY A 37 3.35 18.34 30.13
CA GLY A 37 4.80 18.12 30.28
C GLY A 37 5.32 16.81 29.68
N MET A 38 4.45 15.93 29.20
CA MET A 38 4.83 14.66 28.56
C MET A 38 5.00 14.82 27.06
N LYS A 39 6.19 14.50 26.56
CA LYS A 39 6.52 14.57 25.12
C LYS A 39 6.06 13.32 24.40
N HIS A 40 5.21 13.49 23.40
CA HIS A 40 4.78 12.44 22.47
C HIS A 40 5.56 12.56 21.16
N ARG A 41 6.21 11.47 20.75
CA ARG A 41 6.90 11.40 19.45
C ARG A 41 5.89 11.40 18.31
N GLU A 42 6.33 11.88 17.16
CA GLU A 42 5.54 11.79 15.93
C GLU A 42 5.19 10.34 15.59
N ILE A 43 4.03 10.15 14.98
CA ILE A 43 3.67 8.90 14.32
C ILE A 43 3.91 9.10 12.84
N THR A 44 4.67 8.19 12.23
CA THR A 44 4.97 8.24 10.80
C THR A 44 4.50 7.00 10.07
N TYR A 45 4.31 7.15 8.77
CA TYR A 45 4.04 6.09 7.82
C TYR A 45 5.11 6.08 6.74
N SER A 46 5.61 4.90 6.40
CA SER A 46 6.58 4.71 5.33
C SER A 46 6.05 3.65 4.37
N PRO A 47 5.48 4.02 3.21
CA PRO A 47 5.19 3.04 2.16
C PRO A 47 6.51 2.47 1.65
N ASP A 48 6.52 1.23 1.15
CA ASP A 48 7.75 0.60 0.67
C ASP A 48 8.41 1.38 -0.47
N PHE A 49 7.60 1.96 -1.36
CA PHE A 49 8.09 2.70 -2.52
C PHE A 49 7.31 3.98 -2.77
N LYS A 50 8.01 5.04 -3.16
CA LYS A 50 7.43 6.13 -3.95
C LYS A 50 7.98 6.04 -5.36
N VAL A 51 7.08 5.91 -6.32
CA VAL A 51 7.39 5.81 -7.74
C VAL A 51 7.00 7.12 -8.40
N THR A 52 7.96 7.75 -9.07
CA THR A 52 7.73 8.96 -9.87
C THR A 52 7.95 8.62 -11.34
N TYR A 53 6.90 8.73 -12.14
CA TYR A 53 6.98 8.58 -13.60
C TYR A 53 7.49 9.88 -14.22
N PHE A 54 8.19 9.80 -15.34
CA PHE A 54 8.64 11.01 -16.06
C PHE A 54 7.48 11.87 -16.60
N THR A 55 6.27 11.33 -16.67
CA THR A 55 5.05 12.10 -16.95
C THR A 55 4.60 12.99 -15.77
N GLY A 56 5.27 12.92 -14.62
CA GLY A 56 4.93 13.63 -13.39
C GLY A 56 3.97 12.87 -12.47
N LYS A 57 3.42 11.72 -12.89
CA LYS A 57 2.57 10.89 -12.03
C LYS A 57 3.37 10.30 -10.88
N VAL A 58 2.84 10.39 -9.66
CA VAL A 58 3.42 9.77 -8.46
C VAL A 58 2.52 8.64 -7.97
N LEU A 59 3.12 7.53 -7.54
CA LEU A 59 2.46 6.45 -6.82
C LEU A 59 3.18 6.19 -5.50
N LEU A 60 2.40 5.95 -4.44
CA LEU A 60 2.91 5.48 -3.16
C LEU A 60 2.46 4.04 -2.98
N ILE A 61 3.42 3.11 -3.01
CA ILE A 61 3.16 1.67 -3.06
C ILE A 61 3.58 1.03 -1.76
N ASP A 62 2.67 0.26 -1.18
CA ASP A 62 2.88 -0.56 0.00
C ASP A 62 2.60 -2.03 -0.33
N VAL A 63 3.54 -2.92 -0.03
CA VAL A 63 3.49 -4.33 -0.40
C VAL A 63 3.13 -5.16 0.82
N LYS A 64 1.95 -5.80 0.79
CA LYS A 64 1.42 -6.61 1.89
C LYS A 64 1.60 -8.10 1.65
N GLY A 65 2.08 -8.80 2.69
CA GLY A 65 1.97 -10.25 2.79
C GLY A 65 0.93 -10.72 3.77
N ALA A 66 1.22 -10.50 5.06
CA ALA A 66 0.33 -10.83 6.16
C ALA A 66 -0.64 -9.66 6.45
N GLU A 67 -1.75 -9.98 7.11
CA GLU A 67 -2.68 -8.96 7.61
C GLU A 67 -2.07 -8.23 8.80
N ASP A 68 -1.86 -6.93 8.66
CA ASP A 68 -1.56 -6.02 9.77
C ASP A 68 -2.87 -5.34 10.19
N GLN A 69 -3.38 -5.68 11.39
CA GLN A 69 -4.61 -5.12 11.93
C GLN A 69 -4.56 -3.59 12.07
N LYS A 70 -3.37 -2.99 12.18
CA LYS A 70 -3.20 -1.53 12.31
C LYS A 70 -3.12 -0.83 10.96
N PHE A 71 -3.00 -1.57 9.86
CA PHE A 71 -2.87 -0.97 8.55
C PHE A 71 -4.09 -0.13 8.11
N PRO A 72 -5.35 -0.58 8.28
CA PRO A 72 -6.50 0.21 7.85
C PRO A 72 -6.58 1.59 8.51
N ILE A 73 -6.30 1.68 9.82
CA ILE A 73 -6.28 2.97 10.51
C ILE A 73 -5.12 3.84 10.06
N LYS A 74 -3.92 3.28 9.86
CA LYS A 74 -2.77 4.03 9.33
C LYS A 74 -3.01 4.55 7.91
N ARG A 75 -3.62 3.75 7.03
CA ARG A 75 -4.01 4.17 5.67
C ARG A 75 -5.00 5.33 5.73
N LYS A 76 -6.05 5.21 6.55
CA LYS A 76 -7.03 6.29 6.74
C LYS A 76 -6.39 7.57 7.28
N MET A 77 -5.48 7.47 8.25
CA MET A 77 -4.75 8.62 8.79
C MET A 77 -3.80 9.24 7.76
N PHE A 78 -3.18 8.42 6.92
CA PHE A 78 -2.30 8.87 5.85
C PHE A 78 -3.04 9.79 4.89
N ASP A 79 -4.17 9.31 4.35
CA ASP A 79 -4.99 10.06 3.39
C ASP A 79 -5.54 11.36 4.01
N TYR A 80 -5.90 11.34 5.31
CA TYR A 80 -6.37 12.54 6.02
C TYR A 80 -5.27 13.58 6.24
N THR A 81 -4.08 13.14 6.64
CA THR A 81 -2.98 14.03 7.06
C THR A 81 -2.21 14.59 5.87
N ASN A 82 -2.23 13.89 4.73
CA ASN A 82 -1.47 14.23 3.53
C ASN A 82 -2.40 14.36 2.31
N PRO A 83 -3.35 15.31 2.31
CA PRO A 83 -4.37 15.42 1.25
C PRO A 83 -3.79 15.75 -0.14
N ASP A 84 -2.59 16.33 -0.19
CA ASP A 84 -1.91 16.68 -1.44
C ASP A 84 -1.13 15.49 -2.05
N LEU A 85 -1.04 14.37 -1.35
CA LEU A 85 -0.40 13.16 -1.83
C LEU A 85 -1.41 12.21 -2.48
N PRO A 86 -0.99 11.40 -3.47
CA PRO A 86 -1.86 10.37 -4.01
C PRO A 86 -2.18 9.31 -2.94
N PRO A 87 -3.33 8.63 -3.04
CA PRO A 87 -3.70 7.57 -2.10
C PRO A 87 -2.72 6.39 -2.20
N LEU A 88 -2.56 5.67 -1.09
CA LEU A 88 -1.72 4.47 -1.04
C LEU A 88 -2.27 3.39 -1.97
N VAL A 89 -1.41 2.88 -2.85
CA VAL A 89 -1.63 1.68 -3.66
C VAL A 89 -1.08 0.48 -2.89
N VAL A 90 -1.98 -0.44 -2.52
CA VAL A 90 -1.62 -1.57 -1.67
C VAL A 90 -1.58 -2.82 -2.50
N MET A 91 -0.38 -3.38 -2.68
CA MET A 91 -0.14 -4.54 -3.53
C MET A 91 -0.07 -5.82 -2.70
N LYS A 92 -0.72 -6.88 -3.18
CA LYS A 92 -0.69 -8.22 -2.58
C LYS A 92 -0.35 -9.26 -3.64
N TYR A 93 0.54 -10.19 -3.31
CA TYR A 93 0.79 -11.34 -4.18
C TYR A 93 -0.21 -12.46 -3.87
N VAL A 94 -1.01 -12.85 -4.85
CA VAL A 94 -1.98 -13.94 -4.76
C VAL A 94 -1.85 -14.85 -5.98
N LYS A 95 -1.11 -15.96 -5.84
CA LYS A 95 -0.80 -16.90 -6.94
C LYS A 95 -2.04 -17.37 -7.71
N LYS A 96 -3.13 -17.71 -6.99
CA LYS A 96 -4.38 -18.18 -7.61
C LYS A 96 -5.12 -17.12 -8.45
N PHE A 97 -4.78 -15.84 -8.27
CA PHE A 97 -5.35 -14.72 -9.02
C PHE A 97 -4.35 -14.13 -10.03
N GLY A 98 -3.31 -14.89 -10.40
CA GLY A 98 -2.35 -14.49 -11.43
C GLY A 98 -1.14 -13.70 -10.92
N GLY A 99 -1.01 -13.47 -9.60
CA GLY A 99 0.17 -12.80 -9.03
C GLY A 99 -0.18 -11.52 -8.29
N TRP A 100 0.48 -10.41 -8.63
CA TRP A 100 0.31 -9.12 -7.97
C TRP A 100 -1.05 -8.49 -8.32
N ILE A 101 -1.84 -8.18 -7.29
CA ILE A 101 -3.14 -7.52 -7.39
C ILE A 101 -3.26 -6.44 -6.32
N THR A 102 -4.17 -5.49 -6.51
CA THR A 102 -4.47 -4.50 -5.45
C THR A 102 -5.28 -5.15 -4.32
N ILE A 103 -5.26 -4.54 -3.12
CA ILE A 103 -6.09 -5.01 -2.00
C ILE A 103 -7.59 -4.87 -2.30
N GLU A 104 -7.97 -3.87 -3.11
CA GLU A 104 -9.33 -3.65 -3.59
C GLU A 104 -9.76 -4.80 -4.51
N GLU A 105 -8.95 -5.15 -5.52
CA GLU A 105 -9.19 -6.29 -6.41
C GLU A 105 -9.28 -7.61 -5.64
N TYR A 106 -8.36 -7.82 -4.68
CA TYR A 106 -8.39 -8.99 -3.81
C TYR A 106 -9.71 -9.10 -3.05
N THR A 107 -10.20 -7.97 -2.50
CA THR A 107 -11.45 -7.91 -1.74
C THR A 107 -12.65 -8.26 -2.60
N ILE A 108 -12.70 -7.76 -3.84
CA ILE A 108 -13.76 -8.09 -4.80
C ILE A 108 -13.76 -9.58 -5.10
N LYS A 109 -12.62 -10.14 -5.50
CA LYS A 109 -12.49 -11.57 -5.84
C LYS A 109 -12.85 -12.47 -4.65
N LYS A 110 -12.45 -12.11 -3.42
CA LYS A 110 -12.83 -12.84 -2.21
C LYS A 110 -14.33 -12.82 -1.94
N ARG A 111 -14.99 -11.70 -2.18
CA ARG A 111 -16.46 -11.60 -2.03
C ARG A 111 -17.16 -12.50 -3.04
N GLU A 112 -16.69 -12.56 -4.27
CA GLU A 112 -17.22 -13.44 -5.32
C GLU A 112 -17.06 -14.93 -4.95
N GLU A 113 -15.87 -15.35 -4.51
CA GLU A 113 -15.64 -16.72 -4.03
C GLU A 113 -16.59 -17.09 -2.89
N ASN A 114 -16.78 -16.17 -1.93
CA ASN A 114 -17.68 -16.40 -0.81
C ASN A 114 -19.14 -16.50 -1.24
N LYS A 115 -19.57 -15.70 -2.23
CA LYS A 115 -20.92 -15.81 -2.82
C LYS A 115 -21.13 -17.16 -3.51
N GLN A 116 -20.17 -17.60 -4.33
CA GLN A 116 -20.23 -18.89 -5.03
C GLN A 116 -20.27 -20.07 -4.04
N LYS A 117 -19.44 -20.03 -2.99
CA LYS A 117 -19.46 -21.05 -1.92
C LYS A 117 -20.80 -21.13 -1.21
N LYS A 118 -21.41 -19.98 -0.89
CA LYS A 118 -22.74 -19.93 -0.28
C LYS A 118 -23.82 -20.50 -1.21
N ALA A 119 -23.76 -20.19 -2.51
CA ALA A 119 -24.68 -20.73 -3.50
C ALA A 119 -24.54 -22.25 -3.65
N ALA A 120 -23.32 -22.77 -3.70
CA ALA A 120 -23.04 -24.20 -3.80
C ALA A 120 -23.41 -24.99 -2.54
N ALA A 121 -23.38 -24.36 -1.36
CA ALA A 121 -23.80 -24.98 -0.10
C ALA A 121 -25.32 -24.96 0.15
N ALA A 122 -26.07 -24.20 -0.66
CA ALA A 122 -27.52 -24.10 -0.60
C ALA A 122 -28.24 -25.01 -1.61
N LEU A 123 -27.48 -25.85 -2.32
CA LEU A 123 -27.91 -26.77 -3.38
C LEU A 123 -27.60 -28.20 -2.94
#